data_AF-A0A0B2V5K2-F1
#
_entry.id   AF-A0A0B2V5K2-F1
#
_cell.length_a   1.000
_cell.length_b   1.000
_cell.length_c   1.000
_cell.angle_alpha   90.00
_cell.angle_beta   90.00
_cell.angle_gamma   90.00
#
_symmetry.space_group_name_H-M   'P 1'
#
loop_
_entity.id
_entity.type
_entity.pdbx_description
1 polymer ?
#
loop_
_entity_poly.entity_id
_entity_poly.type
_entity_poly.pdbx_seq_one_letter_code
_entity_poly.pdbx_strand_id
1 'polypeptide(L)'
;MDIRDECDAKFFSHWLKFIPYVTLAFVSDEMGESERALTLLHLRKTFSEYCKVPLSGVNEGERKFDRVLPLFCKVMSMYPCSEEIVTQFRELCPFAGHLCRHLVQEMRVRAANQSTELAALSISTFLLPEPTDSRGWLLLQSAHYVMSMYPCSEEIVTQFRELCPFAGHLCRHLVQEMRVRAANQSTELAALSISTFLLPEPTDSRGWLLLQSAHYVISTGHLPVIDAVCKASLPSTLVKALYLFFDLPPTTDEKVADLRRTLFTRFLSLMEKLCEYKCVGEELARKDDLFLLFAGACCTCPVENVSWRKAASQLLITVVSKALSPAVIKYIHAKGCVAHFLSSVSKEGDHLGAHERVEMIICILCVIKDSAMVTAVLVQDFAQADGYSLLRNFVLRNEREEDGIRNVLLMLMSVVTSGVVELRPMLSPSLVVLPSFTLPSPSGSGLSVRNLDAFRLLFQIFVQVL
;
A
#
# COMPACT_ATOMS: atom_id res chain seq x y z
N MET A 1 -2.35 28.58 24.89
CA MET A 1 -1.10 28.08 25.47
C MET A 1 -1.48 26.83 26.23
N ASP A 2 -1.51 25.73 25.47
CA ASP A 2 -2.05 24.44 25.85
C ASP A 2 -1.03 23.63 26.63
N ILE A 3 -1.33 23.36 27.90
CA ILE A 3 -0.55 22.46 28.76
C ILE A 3 -0.93 20.98 28.45
N ARG A 4 -1.92 20.74 27.58
CA ARG A 4 -2.34 19.39 27.16
C ARG A 4 -1.40 18.74 26.14
N ASP A 5 -0.77 19.51 25.25
CA ASP A 5 0.09 18.94 24.20
C ASP A 5 1.47 18.49 24.70
N GLU A 6 2.04 19.14 25.73
CA GLU A 6 3.37 18.78 26.26
C GLU A 6 3.37 17.52 27.14
N CYS A 7 2.29 17.26 27.89
CA CYS A 7 2.15 16.05 28.71
C CYS A 7 1.92 14.80 27.86
N ASP A 8 1.09 14.90 26.81
CA ASP A 8 0.84 13.80 25.87
C ASP A 8 2.11 13.43 25.07
N ALA A 9 2.89 14.43 24.64
CA ALA A 9 4.14 14.19 23.91
C ALA A 9 5.22 13.49 24.75
N LYS A 10 5.37 13.86 26.05
CA LYS A 10 6.32 13.19 26.95
C LYS A 10 5.89 11.77 27.31
N PHE A 11 4.59 11.53 27.51
CA PHE A 11 4.04 10.20 27.78
C PHE A 11 4.24 9.27 26.58
N PHE A 12 3.87 9.69 25.36
CA PHE A 12 4.07 8.90 24.14
C PHE A 12 5.56 8.70 23.80
N SER A 13 6.41 9.71 24.02
CA SER A 13 7.86 9.62 23.83
C SER A 13 8.52 8.58 24.74
N HIS A 14 8.09 8.45 26.00
CA HIS A 14 8.55 7.37 26.87
C HIS A 14 7.95 6.04 26.45
N TRP A 15 6.66 5.98 26.12
CA TRP A 15 5.96 4.76 25.73
C TRP A 15 6.54 4.09 24.48
N LEU A 16 6.93 4.88 23.48
CA LEU A 16 7.52 4.38 22.23
C LEU A 16 8.95 3.85 22.38
N LYS A 17 9.70 4.33 23.39
CA LYS A 17 11.00 3.75 23.76
C LYS A 17 10.87 2.32 24.28
N PHE A 18 9.68 1.87 24.70
CA PHE A 18 9.45 0.52 25.24
C PHE A 18 9.12 -0.54 24.19
N ILE A 19 8.70 -0.17 22.97
CA ILE A 19 8.34 -1.15 21.92
C ILE A 19 9.50 -2.12 21.61
N PRO A 20 10.78 -1.69 21.54
CA PRO A 20 11.91 -2.60 21.37
C PRO A 20 12.18 -3.50 22.59
N TYR A 21 11.79 -3.09 23.81
CA TYR A 21 12.00 -3.84 25.06
C TYR A 21 10.92 -4.91 25.33
N VAL A 22 9.81 -4.89 24.60
CA VAL A 22 8.82 -6.00 24.64
C VAL A 22 9.42 -7.30 24.09
N THR A 23 10.51 -7.20 23.31
CA THR A 23 11.12 -8.30 22.56
C THR A 23 12.08 -9.19 23.34
N LEU A 24 12.23 -9.06 24.66
CA LEU A 24 13.24 -9.84 25.41
C LEU A 24 12.69 -10.61 26.63
N ALA A 25 13.05 -11.90 26.61
CA ALA A 25 13.13 -12.88 27.69
C ALA A 25 11.86 -13.68 28.04
N PHE A 26 11.38 -14.50 27.10
CA PHE A 26 10.90 -15.83 27.50
C PHE A 26 12.12 -16.74 27.62
N VAL A 27 12.54 -17.06 28.85
CA VAL A 27 13.47 -18.16 29.09
C VAL A 27 12.73 -19.43 28.64
N SER A 28 13.26 -20.11 27.62
CA SER A 28 12.71 -21.38 27.17
C SER A 28 12.93 -22.42 28.26
N ASP A 29 11.86 -22.75 28.98
CA ASP A 29 11.89 -23.90 29.87
C ASP A 29 11.71 -25.15 28.99
N GLU A 30 12.72 -26.03 28.92
CA GLU A 30 12.64 -27.28 28.16
C GLU A 30 11.68 -28.25 28.86
N MET A 31 10.38 -27.99 28.71
CA MET A 31 9.30 -28.80 29.26
C MET A 31 8.79 -29.79 28.19
N GLY A 32 8.56 -31.05 28.59
CA GLY A 32 8.11 -32.12 27.69
C GLY A 32 6.72 -31.89 27.09
N GLU A 33 6.45 -32.44 25.90
CA GLU A 33 5.21 -32.25 25.13
C GLU A 33 3.92 -32.54 25.93
N SER A 34 3.95 -33.53 26.81
CA SER A 34 2.83 -33.89 27.68
C SER A 34 2.44 -32.74 28.64
N GLU A 35 3.42 -32.03 29.18
CA GLU A 35 3.18 -30.92 30.10
C GLU A 35 2.67 -29.67 29.38
N ARG A 36 3.13 -29.44 28.14
CA ARG A 36 2.61 -28.39 27.26
C ARG A 36 1.13 -28.61 26.95
N ALA A 37 0.75 -29.83 26.57
CA ALA A 37 -0.62 -30.20 26.29
C ALA A 37 -1.55 -30.07 27.51
N LEU A 38 -1.10 -30.51 28.69
CA LEU A 38 -1.86 -30.39 29.95
C LEU A 38 -2.07 -28.94 30.37
N THR A 39 -1.04 -28.11 30.24
CA THR A 39 -1.11 -26.69 30.59
C THR A 39 -2.05 -25.93 29.64
N LEU A 40 -2.02 -26.25 28.35
CA LEU A 40 -2.96 -25.69 27.36
C LEU A 40 -4.41 -26.14 27.60
N LEU A 41 -4.62 -27.40 27.99
CA LEU A 41 -5.94 -27.91 28.38
C LEU A 41 -6.48 -27.19 29.63
N HIS A 42 -5.60 -26.94 30.61
CA HIS A 42 -5.96 -26.19 31.80
C HIS A 42 -6.35 -24.75 31.44
N LEU A 43 -5.57 -24.06 30.60
CA LEU A 43 -5.93 -22.73 30.09
C LEU A 43 -7.31 -22.73 29.44
N ARG A 44 -7.58 -23.68 28.52
CA ARG A 44 -8.87 -23.81 27.84
C ARG A 44 -10.04 -23.99 28.82
N LYS A 45 -9.88 -24.88 29.81
CA LYS A 45 -10.92 -25.13 30.82
C LYS A 45 -11.18 -23.88 31.65
N THR A 46 -10.14 -23.25 32.17
CA THR A 46 -10.25 -22.04 32.98
C THR A 46 -10.85 -20.87 32.18
N PHE A 47 -10.49 -20.71 30.91
CA PHE A 47 -11.07 -19.71 30.03
C PHE A 47 -12.55 -19.99 29.69
N SER A 48 -12.92 -21.26 29.48
CA SER A 48 -14.32 -21.66 29.28
C SER A 48 -15.18 -21.38 30.51
N GLU A 49 -14.67 -21.65 31.71
CA GLU A 49 -15.34 -21.31 32.97
C GLU A 49 -15.51 -19.80 33.13
N TYR A 50 -14.49 -19.01 32.78
CA TYR A 50 -14.58 -17.55 32.76
C TYR A 50 -15.68 -17.04 31.81
N CYS A 51 -15.78 -17.59 30.60
CA CYS A 51 -16.80 -17.19 29.62
C CYS A 51 -18.25 -17.51 30.02
N LYS A 52 -18.49 -18.42 30.98
CA LYS A 52 -19.84 -18.86 31.40
C LYS A 52 -20.50 -17.94 32.44
N VAL A 53 -19.77 -16.97 32.99
CA VAL A 53 -20.29 -16.07 34.03
C VAL A 53 -21.11 -14.93 33.39
N PRO A 54 -22.38 -14.71 33.77
CA PRO A 54 -23.24 -13.67 33.19
C PRO A 54 -22.72 -12.24 33.44
N LEU A 55 -22.94 -11.34 32.48
CA LEU A 55 -22.51 -9.93 32.53
C LEU A 55 -23.28 -9.05 33.55
N SER A 56 -24.38 -9.55 34.12
CA SER A 56 -25.28 -8.78 34.97
C SER A 56 -24.92 -8.92 36.47
N GLY A 57 -24.22 -7.94 37.04
CA GLY A 57 -24.07 -7.81 38.49
C GLY A 57 -22.85 -7.01 38.95
N VAL A 58 -23.09 -5.71 39.20
CA VAL A 58 -22.48 -4.66 40.06
C VAL A 58 -21.06 -4.79 40.69
N ASN A 59 -20.36 -5.93 40.70
CA ASN A 59 -18.93 -6.00 41.04
C ASN A 59 -18.08 -6.32 39.80
N GLU A 60 -18.07 -5.43 38.81
CA GLU A 60 -17.24 -5.58 37.62
C GLU A 60 -15.73 -5.53 37.92
N GLY A 61 -15.33 -4.92 39.05
CA GLY A 61 -13.94 -4.69 39.45
C GLY A 61 -13.17 -5.90 40.03
N GLU A 62 -13.84 -7.02 40.30
CA GLU A 62 -13.20 -8.26 40.81
C GLU A 62 -13.36 -9.44 39.82
N ARG A 63 -13.51 -9.15 38.52
CA ARG A 63 -13.57 -10.19 37.49
C ARG A 63 -12.20 -10.85 37.34
N LYS A 64 -12.06 -12.08 37.87
CA LYS A 64 -10.83 -12.90 37.92
C LYS A 64 -10.28 -13.33 36.54
N PHE A 65 -9.94 -12.38 35.67
CA PHE A 65 -8.99 -12.64 34.58
C PHE A 65 -7.60 -12.95 35.16
N ASP A 66 -7.36 -12.60 36.44
CA ASP A 66 -6.16 -12.92 37.23
C ASP A 66 -5.79 -14.41 37.28
N ARG A 67 -6.73 -15.33 37.05
CA ARG A 67 -6.42 -16.78 36.98
C ARG A 67 -6.10 -17.25 35.56
N VAL A 68 -6.64 -16.55 34.57
CA VAL A 68 -6.48 -16.86 33.15
C VAL A 68 -5.14 -16.32 32.65
N LEU A 69 -4.78 -15.10 33.05
CA LEU A 69 -3.58 -14.43 32.59
C LEU A 69 -2.27 -15.16 32.97
N PRO A 70 -2.03 -15.61 34.22
CA PRO A 70 -0.79 -16.33 34.55
C PRO A 70 -0.67 -17.68 33.82
N LEU A 71 -1.80 -18.38 33.61
CA LEU A 71 -1.81 -19.60 32.81
C LEU A 71 -1.46 -19.30 31.36
N PHE A 72 -1.97 -18.19 30.80
CA PHE A 72 -1.60 -17.76 29.46
C PHE A 72 -0.13 -17.36 29.39
N CYS A 73 0.41 -16.62 30.36
CA CYS A 73 1.83 -16.29 30.42
C CYS A 73 2.72 -17.53 30.46
N LYS A 74 2.33 -18.57 31.23
CA LYS A 74 3.02 -19.87 31.21
C LYS A 74 2.94 -20.54 29.83
N VAL A 75 1.82 -20.40 29.14
CA VAL A 75 1.69 -20.85 27.75
C VAL A 75 2.60 -20.06 26.81
N MET A 76 2.66 -18.73 26.91
CA MET A 76 3.58 -17.92 26.10
C MET A 76 5.05 -18.34 26.28
N SER A 77 5.47 -18.65 27.51
CA SER A 77 6.84 -19.12 27.77
C SER A 77 7.13 -20.53 27.23
N MET A 78 6.11 -21.39 27.11
CA MET A 78 6.25 -22.73 26.52
C MET A 78 6.24 -22.74 24.99
N TYR A 79 5.69 -21.69 24.36
CA TYR A 79 5.60 -21.54 22.91
C TYR A 79 6.30 -20.24 22.46
N PRO A 80 7.64 -20.17 22.50
CA PRO A 80 8.37 -18.97 22.10
C PRO A 80 8.15 -18.60 20.62
N CYS A 81 7.82 -19.59 19.77
CA CYS A 81 7.29 -19.36 18.44
C CYS A 81 5.75 -19.22 18.52
N SER A 82 5.25 -17.99 18.36
CA SER A 82 3.82 -17.67 18.47
C SER A 82 2.96 -18.29 17.36
N GLU A 83 3.53 -18.81 16.27
CA GLU A 83 2.78 -19.49 15.21
C GLU A 83 2.30 -20.91 15.63
N GLU A 84 3.07 -21.61 16.47
CA GLU A 84 2.79 -23.00 16.87
C GLU A 84 1.49 -23.14 17.66
N ILE A 85 1.13 -22.12 18.45
CA ILE A 85 -0.04 -22.13 19.31
C ILE A 85 -1.35 -21.90 18.55
N VAL A 86 -1.31 -21.28 17.36
CA VAL A 86 -2.52 -20.90 16.59
C VAL A 86 -3.36 -22.12 16.26
N THR A 87 -2.71 -23.21 15.85
CA THR A 87 -3.40 -24.47 15.53
C THR A 87 -3.86 -25.22 16.78
N GLN A 88 -3.17 -24.99 17.91
CA GLN A 88 -3.39 -25.70 19.17
C GLN A 88 -4.37 -24.99 20.10
N PHE A 89 -4.71 -23.72 19.91
CA PHE A 89 -5.63 -22.96 20.76
C PHE A 89 -6.78 -22.36 19.95
N ARG A 90 -7.84 -23.13 19.70
CA ARG A 90 -8.97 -22.72 18.84
C ARG A 90 -9.79 -21.56 19.41
N GLU A 91 -9.71 -21.35 20.72
CA GLU A 91 -10.37 -20.27 21.44
C GLU A 91 -9.56 -18.95 21.43
N LEU A 92 -8.46 -18.89 20.67
CA LEU A 92 -7.54 -17.76 20.64
C LEU A 92 -8.19 -16.42 20.30
N CYS A 93 -9.05 -16.35 19.27
CA CYS A 93 -9.68 -15.06 18.90
C CYS A 93 -10.68 -14.58 19.97
N PRO A 94 -11.59 -15.41 20.50
CA PRO A 94 -12.38 -15.06 21.68
C PRO A 94 -11.53 -14.66 22.89
N PHE A 95 -10.41 -15.36 23.13
CA PHE A 95 -9.48 -15.08 24.21
C PHE A 95 -8.85 -13.70 24.07
N ALA A 96 -8.30 -13.39 22.88
CA ALA A 96 -7.74 -12.09 22.54
C ALA A 96 -8.76 -10.97 22.79
N GLY A 97 -10.01 -11.17 22.37
CA GLY A 97 -11.08 -10.21 22.61
C GLY A 97 -11.35 -9.94 24.10
N HIS A 98 -11.32 -10.97 24.95
CA HIS A 98 -11.46 -10.80 26.40
C HIS A 98 -10.23 -10.14 27.02
N LEU A 99 -9.04 -10.53 26.58
CA LEU A 99 -7.78 -9.96 27.05
C LEU A 99 -7.71 -8.46 26.77
N CYS A 100 -8.01 -8.04 25.54
CA CYS A 100 -8.06 -6.63 25.16
C CYS A 100 -9.17 -5.87 25.90
N ARG A 101 -10.36 -6.47 26.07
CA ARG A 101 -11.44 -5.85 26.86
C ARG A 101 -11.03 -5.63 28.32
N HIS A 102 -10.33 -6.59 28.91
CA HIS A 102 -9.87 -6.49 30.29
C HIS A 102 -8.78 -5.43 30.44
N LEU A 103 -7.80 -5.38 29.51
CA LEU A 103 -6.81 -4.30 29.45
C LEU A 103 -7.47 -2.92 29.35
N VAL A 104 -8.44 -2.76 28.44
CA VAL A 104 -9.18 -1.50 28.29
C VAL A 104 -10.00 -1.16 29.53
N GLN A 105 -10.62 -2.14 30.18
CA GLN A 105 -11.37 -1.92 31.42
C GLN A 105 -10.44 -1.43 32.54
N GLU A 106 -9.28 -2.06 32.72
CA GLU A 106 -8.28 -1.64 33.71
C GLU A 106 -7.76 -0.23 33.43
N MET A 107 -7.53 0.12 32.15
CA MET A 107 -7.19 1.49 31.74
C MET A 107 -8.32 2.47 32.04
N ARG A 108 -9.59 2.11 31.78
CA ARG A 108 -10.76 2.96 32.08
C ARG A 108 -10.96 3.20 33.56
N VAL A 109 -10.79 2.17 34.39
CA VAL A 109 -10.87 2.29 35.86
C VAL A 109 -9.82 3.27 36.37
N ARG A 110 -8.60 3.21 35.83
CA ARG A 110 -7.52 4.15 36.17
C ARG A 110 -7.76 5.55 35.60
N ALA A 111 -8.35 5.66 34.41
CA ALA A 111 -8.75 6.93 33.81
C ALA A 111 -9.93 7.62 34.51
N ALA A 112 -10.81 6.84 35.15
CA ALA A 112 -12.01 7.33 35.83
C ALA A 112 -11.70 8.05 37.15
N ASN A 113 -10.49 7.85 37.69
CA ASN A 113 -10.04 8.48 38.92
C ASN A 113 -9.09 9.62 38.59
N GLN A 114 -9.40 10.83 39.09
CA GLN A 114 -8.50 12.00 39.19
C GLN A 114 -8.33 12.86 37.92
N SER A 115 -7.39 13.82 37.95
CA SER A 115 -7.06 14.74 36.86
C SER A 115 -6.40 14.02 35.67
N THR A 116 -6.36 14.66 34.49
CA THR A 116 -5.74 14.07 33.27
C THR A 116 -4.30 13.61 33.50
N GLU A 117 -3.51 14.37 34.24
CA GLU A 117 -2.11 14.04 34.55
C GLU A 117 -1.99 12.83 35.48
N LEU A 118 -2.82 12.76 36.52
CA LEU A 118 -2.81 11.63 37.46
C LEU A 118 -3.38 10.35 36.83
N ALA A 119 -4.40 10.48 35.98
CA ALA A 119 -4.92 9.39 35.17
C ALA A 119 -3.83 8.84 34.23
N ALA A 120 -3.11 9.72 33.53
CA ALA A 120 -2.00 9.33 32.67
C ALA A 120 -0.88 8.61 33.45
N LEU A 121 -0.47 9.15 34.60
CA LEU A 121 0.53 8.53 35.46
C LEU A 121 0.08 7.15 35.97
N SER A 122 -1.17 7.04 36.44
CA SER A 122 -1.73 5.78 36.95
C SER A 122 -1.79 4.70 35.87
N ILE A 123 -2.20 5.06 34.65
CA ILE A 123 -2.16 4.15 33.49
C ILE A 123 -0.71 3.78 33.16
N SER A 124 0.21 4.76 33.14
CA SER A 124 1.63 4.52 32.88
C SER A 124 2.21 3.48 33.84
N THR A 125 2.06 3.71 35.14
CA THR A 125 2.63 2.86 36.18
C THR A 125 2.09 1.45 36.10
N PHE A 126 0.80 1.27 35.77
CA PHE A 126 0.21 -0.05 35.59
C PHE A 126 0.79 -0.81 34.40
N LEU A 127 1.10 -0.12 33.31
CA LEU A 127 1.63 -0.74 32.10
C LEU A 127 3.15 -0.94 32.13
N LEU A 128 3.85 -0.45 33.15
CA LEU A 128 5.30 -0.64 33.30
C LEU A 128 5.62 -2.02 33.92
N PRO A 129 6.80 -2.61 33.60
CA PRO A 129 7.27 -3.84 34.22
C PRO A 129 7.71 -3.59 35.67
N GLU A 130 6.74 -3.40 36.57
CA GLU A 130 6.97 -3.21 38.00
C GLU A 130 6.97 -4.55 38.75
N PRO A 131 7.92 -4.79 39.67
CA PRO A 131 8.01 -6.06 40.42
C PRO A 131 6.86 -6.25 41.44
N THR A 132 6.14 -5.19 41.79
CA THR A 132 5.05 -5.21 42.78
C THR A 132 3.66 -5.43 42.18
N ASP A 133 3.42 -4.95 40.96
CA ASP A 133 2.19 -5.21 40.19
C ASP A 133 2.51 -5.28 38.69
N SER A 134 2.82 -6.48 38.21
CA SER A 134 3.14 -6.73 36.79
C SER A 134 1.91 -7.00 35.93
N ARG A 135 0.68 -6.92 36.47
CA ARG A 135 -0.53 -7.35 35.76
C ARG A 135 -0.77 -6.57 34.47
N GLY A 136 -0.59 -5.25 34.49
CA GLY A 136 -0.80 -4.43 33.29
C GLY A 136 0.27 -4.66 32.24
N TRP A 137 1.52 -4.82 32.65
CA TRP A 137 2.61 -5.25 31.77
C TRP A 137 2.35 -6.63 31.15
N LEU A 138 1.93 -7.62 31.94
CA LEU A 138 1.61 -8.96 31.45
C LEU A 138 0.41 -8.97 30.50
N LEU A 139 -0.62 -8.15 30.74
CA LEU A 139 -1.73 -7.96 29.81
C LEU A 139 -1.25 -7.36 28.49
N LEU A 140 -0.37 -6.36 28.55
CA LEU A 140 0.20 -5.73 27.36
C LEU A 140 1.07 -6.71 26.56
N GLN A 141 1.94 -7.46 27.23
CA GLN A 141 2.75 -8.51 26.61
C GLN A 141 1.88 -9.62 26.00
N SER A 142 0.82 -10.02 26.70
CA SER A 142 -0.10 -11.04 26.20
C SER A 142 -0.85 -10.56 24.96
N ALA A 143 -1.27 -9.29 24.92
CA ALA A 143 -1.87 -8.70 23.73
C ALA A 143 -0.88 -8.67 22.56
N HIS A 144 0.36 -8.25 22.83
CA HIS A 144 1.43 -8.24 21.83
C HIS A 144 1.73 -9.64 21.28
N TYR A 145 1.91 -10.62 22.16
CA TYR A 145 2.19 -12.01 21.79
C TYR A 145 1.06 -12.60 20.94
N VAL A 146 -0.21 -12.33 21.25
CA VAL A 146 -1.34 -12.73 20.39
C VAL A 146 -1.31 -12.05 19.03
N MET A 147 -0.91 -10.78 18.96
CA MET A 147 -0.77 -10.07 17.69
C MET A 147 0.39 -10.60 16.84
N SER A 148 1.48 -11.08 17.48
CA SER A 148 2.62 -11.69 16.76
C SER A 148 2.33 -13.11 16.27
N MET A 149 1.20 -13.74 16.64
CA MET A 149 0.81 -15.08 16.19
C MET A 149 0.38 -15.17 14.72
N TYR A 150 0.05 -14.04 14.10
CA TYR A 150 -0.40 -13.98 12.71
C TYR A 150 0.56 -13.16 11.84
N PRO A 151 1.82 -13.60 11.65
CA PRO A 151 2.76 -12.89 10.80
C PRO A 151 2.36 -12.95 9.33
N CYS A 152 1.64 -14.02 8.92
CA CYS A 152 1.03 -14.12 7.60
C CYS A 152 -0.33 -13.40 7.57
N SER A 153 -0.45 -12.38 6.72
CA SER A 153 -1.67 -11.59 6.56
C SER A 153 -2.85 -12.38 6.01
N GLU A 154 -2.64 -13.53 5.35
CA GLU A 154 -3.73 -14.33 4.80
C GLU A 154 -4.50 -15.10 5.90
N GLU A 155 -3.82 -15.47 6.98
CA GLU A 155 -4.40 -16.30 8.05
C GLU A 155 -5.46 -15.54 8.86
N ILE A 156 -5.28 -14.23 9.04
CA ILE A 156 -6.20 -13.39 9.80
C ILE A 156 -7.59 -13.29 9.18
N VAL A 157 -7.73 -13.56 7.87
CA VAL A 157 -9.01 -13.46 7.13
C VAL A 157 -10.06 -14.40 7.72
N THR A 158 -9.66 -15.62 8.08
CA THR A 158 -10.59 -16.63 8.63
C THR A 158 -10.81 -16.47 10.13
N GLN A 159 -9.84 -15.86 10.82
CA GLN A 159 -9.79 -15.77 12.28
C GLN A 159 -10.46 -14.49 12.81
N PHE A 160 -10.43 -13.41 12.04
CA PHE A 160 -10.98 -12.12 12.43
C PHE A 160 -12.22 -11.76 11.60
N ARG A 161 -13.40 -12.16 12.09
CA ARG A 161 -14.68 -11.91 11.40
C ARG A 161 -14.97 -10.42 11.15
N GLU A 162 -14.46 -9.55 12.02
CA GLU A 162 -14.61 -8.09 11.92
C GLU A 162 -13.47 -7.44 11.12
N LEU A 163 -12.67 -8.21 10.36
CA LEU A 163 -11.52 -7.68 9.60
C LEU A 163 -11.93 -6.60 8.60
N CYS A 164 -13.03 -6.77 7.88
CA CYS A 164 -13.50 -5.78 6.90
C CYS A 164 -13.92 -4.45 7.56
N PRO A 165 -14.81 -4.42 8.56
CA PRO A 165 -15.13 -3.18 9.26
C PRO A 165 -13.92 -2.59 9.97
N PHE A 166 -13.04 -3.40 10.55
CA PHE A 166 -11.79 -2.94 11.16
C PHE A 166 -10.88 -2.24 10.15
N ALA A 167 -10.58 -2.89 9.02
CA ALA A 167 -9.77 -2.32 7.94
C ALA A 167 -10.36 -1.00 7.43
N GLY A 168 -11.69 -0.95 7.28
CA GLY A 168 -12.41 0.28 6.93
C GLY A 168 -12.21 1.40 7.96
N HIS A 169 -12.32 1.12 9.26
CA HIS A 169 -12.09 2.12 10.31
C HIS A 169 -10.64 2.60 10.37
N LEU A 170 -9.70 1.66 10.34
CA LEU A 170 -8.27 1.92 10.33
C LEU A 170 -7.89 2.85 9.17
N CYS A 171 -8.33 2.52 7.95
CA CYS A 171 -8.03 3.30 6.76
C CYS A 171 -8.74 4.66 6.77
N ARG A 172 -9.98 4.74 7.28
CA ARG A 172 -10.67 6.03 7.45
C ARG A 172 -9.91 6.94 8.40
N HIS A 173 -9.34 6.40 9.48
CA HIS A 173 -8.56 7.19 10.42
C HIS A 173 -7.28 7.73 9.78
N LEU A 174 -6.52 6.88 9.08
CA LEU A 174 -5.35 7.31 8.30
C LEU A 174 -5.71 8.41 7.29
N VAL A 175 -6.80 8.23 6.54
CA VAL A 175 -7.29 9.21 5.56
C VAL A 175 -7.63 10.54 6.23
N GLN A 176 -8.31 10.53 7.38
CA GLN A 176 -8.67 11.73 8.11
C GLN A 176 -7.43 12.50 8.57
N GLU A 177 -6.46 11.80 9.18
CA GLU A 177 -5.21 12.40 9.64
C GLU A 177 -4.41 13.04 8.49
N MET A 178 -4.34 12.36 7.33
CA MET A 178 -3.67 12.89 6.14
C MET A 178 -4.40 14.13 5.57
N ARG A 179 -5.74 14.12 5.53
CA ARG A 179 -6.53 15.24 5.02
C ARG A 179 -6.47 16.48 5.90
N VAL A 180 -6.46 16.30 7.22
CA VAL A 180 -6.28 17.40 8.16
C VAL A 180 -4.93 18.10 7.91
N ARG A 181 -3.87 17.32 7.67
CA ARG A 181 -2.52 17.84 7.37
C ARG A 181 -2.40 18.45 5.97
N ALA A 182 -3.20 17.97 5.03
CA ALA A 182 -3.29 18.54 3.70
C ALA A 182 -3.99 19.92 3.66
N ALA A 183 -4.69 20.33 4.73
CA ALA A 183 -5.44 21.59 4.76
C ALA A 183 -4.57 22.87 4.90
N ASN A 184 -3.24 22.74 4.86
CA ASN A 184 -2.28 23.85 4.90
C ASN A 184 -2.31 24.69 3.60
N GLN A 185 -1.87 25.96 3.66
CA GLN A 185 -2.05 26.93 2.57
C GLN A 185 -1.13 26.73 1.35
N SER A 186 0.00 26.01 1.48
CA SER A 186 0.88 25.67 0.35
C SER A 186 1.02 24.15 0.19
N THR A 187 1.29 23.71 -1.04
CA THR A 187 1.51 22.30 -1.36
C THR A 187 2.75 21.74 -0.66
N GLU A 188 3.82 22.53 -0.54
CA GLU A 188 5.04 22.20 0.20
C GLU A 188 4.77 21.93 1.70
N LEU A 189 4.00 22.79 2.38
CA LEU A 189 3.68 22.62 3.80
C LEU A 189 2.73 21.44 4.03
N ALA A 190 1.81 21.19 3.11
CA ALA A 190 0.96 20.01 3.13
C ALA A 190 1.79 18.73 2.96
N ALA A 191 2.72 18.71 1.99
CA ALA A 191 3.62 17.60 1.73
C ALA A 191 4.50 17.29 2.95
N LEU A 192 5.12 18.32 3.53
CA LEU A 192 5.95 18.18 4.73
C LEU A 192 5.15 17.65 5.91
N SER A 193 3.96 18.21 6.18
CA SER A 193 3.13 17.80 7.32
C SER A 193 2.67 16.34 7.20
N ILE A 194 2.23 15.91 6.02
CA ILE A 194 1.88 14.51 5.77
C ILE A 194 3.11 13.61 5.90
N SER A 195 4.25 14.00 5.30
CA SER A 195 5.48 13.21 5.36
C SER A 195 5.94 13.01 6.80
N THR A 196 6.03 14.09 7.60
CA THR A 196 6.45 14.04 9.01
C THR A 196 5.57 13.11 9.84
N PHE A 197 4.24 13.15 9.64
CA PHE A 197 3.32 12.25 10.35
C PHE A 197 3.54 10.77 10.02
N LEU A 198 3.90 10.48 8.78
CA LEU A 198 4.11 9.12 8.30
C LEU A 198 5.54 8.62 8.56
N LEU A 199 6.47 9.44 9.08
CA LEU A 199 7.82 8.98 9.37
C LEU A 199 7.84 7.95 10.52
N PRO A 200 8.76 6.97 10.50
CA PRO A 200 8.99 6.04 11.61
C PRO A 200 9.72 6.73 12.77
N GLU A 201 9.10 7.75 13.37
CA GLU A 201 9.67 8.51 14.49
C GLU A 201 9.35 7.84 15.84
N PRO A 202 10.36 7.58 16.70
CA PRO A 202 10.13 6.99 18.02
C PRO A 202 9.41 7.90 19.00
N THR A 203 9.12 9.16 18.68
CA THR A 203 8.40 10.07 19.58
C THR A 203 6.92 10.22 19.20
N ASP A 204 6.61 10.07 17.91
CA ASP A 204 5.24 10.02 17.39
C ASP A 204 5.18 9.10 16.17
N SER A 205 4.96 7.79 16.41
CA SER A 205 4.89 6.78 15.36
C SER A 205 3.46 6.50 14.89
N ARG A 206 2.46 7.30 15.31
CA ARG A 206 1.04 6.99 15.07
C ARG A 206 0.74 6.86 13.57
N GLY A 207 1.20 7.80 12.76
CA GLY A 207 0.98 7.75 11.31
C GLY A 207 1.74 6.61 10.64
N TRP A 208 2.97 6.34 11.07
CA TRP A 208 3.74 5.19 10.61
C TRP A 208 3.06 3.85 10.92
N LEU A 209 2.57 3.66 12.16
CA LEU A 209 1.85 2.46 12.57
C LEU A 209 0.53 2.30 11.80
N LEU A 210 -0.19 3.39 11.54
CA LEU A 210 -1.39 3.36 10.69
C LEU A 210 -1.06 2.93 9.26
N LEU A 211 0.02 3.46 8.68
CA LEU A 211 0.48 3.08 7.34
C LEU A 211 0.88 1.60 7.28
N GLN A 212 1.63 1.12 8.27
CA GLN A 212 2.02 -0.29 8.39
C GLN A 212 0.81 -1.20 8.57
N SER A 213 -0.14 -0.82 9.42
CA SER A 213 -1.35 -1.59 9.67
C SER A 213 -2.23 -1.66 8.42
N ALA A 214 -2.36 -0.55 7.68
CA ALA A 214 -3.06 -0.51 6.40
C ALA A 214 -2.40 -1.47 5.41
N HIS A 215 -1.07 -1.42 5.29
CA HIS A 215 -0.31 -2.33 4.43
C HIS A 215 -0.54 -3.80 4.82
N TYR A 216 -0.49 -4.13 6.10
CA TYR A 216 -0.74 -5.48 6.59
C TYR A 216 -2.13 -6.01 6.19
N VAL A 217 -3.20 -5.23 6.42
CA VAL A 217 -4.57 -5.67 6.07
C VAL A 217 -4.79 -5.75 4.56
N ILE A 218 -4.13 -4.91 3.77
CA ILE A 218 -4.20 -4.97 2.30
C ILE A 218 -3.45 -6.20 1.76
N SER A 219 -2.34 -6.57 2.39
CA SER A 219 -1.57 -7.76 2.07
C SER A 219 -2.31 -9.08 2.36
N THR A 220 -3.49 -9.06 3.01
CA THR A 220 -4.37 -10.24 3.13
C THR A 220 -4.86 -10.77 1.77
N GLY A 221 -4.87 -9.91 0.74
CA GLY A 221 -5.39 -10.23 -0.59
C GLY A 221 -6.91 -10.45 -0.67
N HIS A 222 -7.63 -10.33 0.44
CA HIS A 222 -9.06 -10.59 0.53
C HIS A 222 -9.88 -9.43 -0.05
N LEU A 223 -10.57 -9.65 -1.18
CA LEU A 223 -11.30 -8.61 -1.91
C LEU A 223 -12.27 -7.77 -1.04
N PRO A 224 -13.08 -8.34 -0.13
CA PRO A 224 -13.92 -7.55 0.78
C PRO A 224 -13.15 -6.57 1.68
N VAL A 225 -11.89 -6.88 2.02
CA VAL A 225 -11.01 -5.95 2.75
C VAL A 225 -10.62 -4.79 1.82
N ILE A 226 -10.20 -5.08 0.58
CA ILE A 226 -9.86 -4.05 -0.40
C ILE A 226 -11.06 -3.14 -0.69
N ASP A 227 -12.27 -3.69 -0.79
CA ASP A 227 -13.50 -2.91 -0.95
C ASP A 227 -13.76 -2.00 0.25
N ALA A 228 -13.51 -2.47 1.48
CA ALA A 228 -13.62 -1.64 2.69
C ALA A 228 -12.59 -0.50 2.69
N VAL A 229 -11.36 -0.76 2.21
CA VAL A 229 -10.29 0.23 2.03
C VAL A 229 -10.68 1.28 0.97
N CYS A 230 -11.24 0.86 -0.17
CA CYS A 230 -11.76 1.75 -1.20
C CYS A 230 -12.91 2.63 -0.69
N LYS A 231 -13.85 2.06 0.08
CA LYS A 231 -14.93 2.82 0.74
C LYS A 231 -14.38 3.86 1.72
N ALA A 232 -13.24 3.59 2.36
CA ALA A 232 -12.54 4.54 3.20
C ALA A 232 -11.82 5.67 2.42
N SER A 233 -11.79 5.62 1.08
CA SER A 233 -11.08 6.57 0.21
C SER A 233 -9.55 6.59 0.44
N LEU A 234 -8.97 5.46 0.86
CA LEU A 234 -7.53 5.39 1.07
C LEU A 234 -6.74 5.53 -0.26
N PRO A 235 -7.07 4.81 -1.36
CA PRO A 235 -6.28 4.90 -2.58
C PRO A 235 -6.19 6.32 -3.14
N SER A 236 -7.33 7.00 -3.29
CA SER A 236 -7.41 8.41 -3.70
C SER A 236 -6.59 9.35 -2.81
N THR A 237 -6.65 9.17 -1.49
CA THR A 237 -5.91 10.01 -0.54
C THR A 237 -4.40 9.77 -0.63
N LEU A 238 -3.96 8.53 -0.83
CA LEU A 238 -2.56 8.21 -1.05
C LEU A 238 -2.07 8.76 -2.40
N VAL A 239 -2.82 8.64 -3.50
CA VAL A 239 -2.43 9.24 -4.79
C VAL A 239 -2.27 10.76 -4.68
N LYS A 240 -3.16 11.44 -3.95
CA LYS A 240 -3.02 12.89 -3.67
C LYS A 240 -1.76 13.19 -2.86
N ALA A 241 -1.45 12.40 -1.84
CA ALA A 241 -0.23 12.57 -1.05
C ALA A 241 1.03 12.33 -1.88
N LEU A 242 1.02 11.31 -2.75
CA LEU A 242 2.11 11.06 -3.71
C LEU A 242 2.37 12.28 -4.59
N TYR A 243 1.30 12.89 -5.13
CA TYR A 243 1.42 14.08 -5.96
C TYR A 243 1.95 15.29 -5.17
N LEU A 244 1.51 15.47 -3.91
CA LEU A 244 2.06 16.50 -3.01
C LEU A 244 3.54 16.27 -2.70
N PHE A 245 4.00 15.03 -2.60
CA PHE A 245 5.40 14.72 -2.28
C PHE A 245 6.40 15.18 -3.35
N PHE A 246 5.93 15.67 -4.50
CA PHE A 246 6.80 16.30 -5.49
C PHE A 246 7.29 17.68 -5.02
N ASP A 247 6.56 18.29 -4.09
CA ASP A 247 6.89 19.57 -3.44
C ASP A 247 7.53 19.37 -2.05
N LEU A 248 8.05 18.17 -1.74
CA LEU A 248 8.77 17.98 -0.48
C LEU A 248 10.05 18.83 -0.46
N PRO A 249 10.28 19.64 0.59
CA PRO A 249 11.49 20.45 0.66
C PRO A 249 12.72 19.56 0.88
N PRO A 250 13.89 19.92 0.32
CA PRO A 250 15.13 19.21 0.58
C PRO A 250 15.47 19.27 2.08
N THR A 251 16.16 18.24 2.58
CA THR A 251 16.65 18.19 3.97
C THR A 251 18.15 17.99 3.97
N THR A 252 18.85 18.75 4.80
CA THR A 252 20.29 18.56 5.07
C THR A 252 20.53 17.59 6.24
N ASP A 253 19.48 17.24 6.99
CA ASP A 253 19.56 16.25 8.05
C ASP A 253 19.50 14.83 7.45
N GLU A 254 20.64 14.13 7.52
CA GLU A 254 20.79 12.75 7.03
C GLU A 254 19.81 11.78 7.70
N LYS A 255 19.48 11.97 8.99
CA LYS A 255 18.53 11.12 9.69
C LYS A 255 17.13 11.28 9.11
N VAL A 256 16.70 12.52 8.87
CA VAL A 256 15.40 12.79 8.24
C VAL A 256 15.38 12.23 6.81
N ALA A 257 16.50 12.32 6.09
CA ALA A 257 16.62 11.73 4.75
C ALA A 257 16.50 10.19 4.77
N ASP A 258 17.12 9.51 5.75
CA ASP A 258 16.99 8.06 5.96
C ASP A 258 15.54 7.66 6.25
N LEU A 259 14.88 8.38 7.17
CA LEU A 259 13.48 8.14 7.52
C LEU A 259 12.54 8.34 6.33
N ARG A 260 12.78 9.38 5.51
CA ARG A 260 12.03 9.62 4.27
C ARG A 260 12.23 8.50 3.24
N ARG A 261 13.44 7.91 3.14
CA ARG A 261 13.69 6.73 2.31
C ARG A 261 12.91 5.51 2.81
N THR A 262 12.87 5.29 4.12
CA THR A 262 12.06 4.22 4.73
C THR A 262 10.56 4.43 4.47
N LEU A 263 10.08 5.67 4.59
CA LEU A 263 8.71 6.05 4.24
C LEU A 263 8.42 5.76 2.76
N PHE A 264 9.29 6.19 1.85
CA PHE A 264 9.14 5.94 0.41
C PHE A 264 8.95 4.45 0.11
N THR A 265 9.83 3.58 0.62
CA THR A 265 9.74 2.13 0.39
C THR A 265 8.41 1.56 0.90
N ARG A 266 7.97 1.95 2.10
CA ARG A 266 6.71 1.45 2.67
C ARG A 266 5.49 1.98 1.92
N PHE A 267 5.51 3.25 1.56
CA PHE A 267 4.43 3.91 0.82
C PHE A 267 4.26 3.29 -0.57
N LEU A 268 5.36 3.10 -1.30
CA LEU A 268 5.33 2.48 -2.63
C LEU A 268 4.83 1.05 -2.54
N SER A 269 5.35 0.24 -1.62
CA SER A 269 4.91 -1.15 -1.42
C SER A 269 3.40 -1.27 -1.14
N LEU A 270 2.86 -0.37 -0.32
CA LEU A 270 1.41 -0.27 -0.07
C LEU A 270 0.62 0.06 -1.33
N MET A 271 1.05 1.08 -2.07
CA MET A 271 0.37 1.55 -3.27
C MET A 271 0.43 0.55 -4.40
N GLU A 272 1.57 -0.12 -4.61
CA GLU A 272 1.73 -1.17 -5.60
C GLU A 272 0.75 -2.30 -5.34
N LYS A 273 0.61 -2.72 -4.08
CA LYS A 273 -0.33 -3.78 -3.71
C LYS A 273 -1.79 -3.37 -3.95
N LEU A 274 -2.16 -2.13 -3.60
CA LEU A 274 -3.50 -1.62 -3.88
C LEU A 274 -3.81 -1.56 -5.38
N CYS A 275 -2.86 -1.08 -6.19
CA CYS A 275 -3.05 -0.87 -7.62
C CYS A 275 -3.21 -2.16 -8.43
N GLU A 276 -3.05 -3.34 -7.82
CA GLU A 276 -3.34 -4.63 -8.46
C GLU A 276 -4.84 -4.92 -8.61
N TYR A 277 -5.69 -4.23 -7.85
CA TYR A 277 -7.12 -4.54 -7.77
C TYR A 277 -7.98 -3.60 -8.62
N LYS A 278 -8.89 -4.17 -9.44
CA LYS A 278 -9.81 -3.39 -10.30
C LYS A 278 -10.65 -2.38 -9.52
N CYS A 279 -11.15 -2.73 -8.33
CA CYS A 279 -11.96 -1.82 -7.52
C CYS A 279 -11.16 -0.59 -7.05
N VAL A 280 -9.82 -0.67 -6.98
CA VAL A 280 -8.96 0.48 -6.70
C VAL A 280 -8.89 1.42 -7.91
N GLY A 281 -8.68 0.89 -9.12
CA GLY A 281 -8.74 1.70 -10.34
C GLY A 281 -10.09 2.42 -10.50
N GLU A 282 -11.19 1.72 -10.18
CA GLU A 282 -12.55 2.28 -10.20
C GLU A 282 -12.78 3.34 -9.12
N GLU A 283 -12.22 3.14 -7.92
CA GLU A 283 -12.22 4.13 -6.83
C GLU A 283 -11.56 5.43 -7.27
N LEU A 284 -10.33 5.31 -7.83
CA LEU A 284 -9.54 6.45 -8.31
C LEU A 284 -10.25 7.20 -9.44
N ALA A 285 -10.83 6.47 -10.41
CA ALA A 285 -11.61 7.07 -11.49
C ALA A 285 -12.87 7.79 -10.96
N ARG A 286 -13.61 7.16 -10.05
CA ARG A 286 -14.82 7.74 -9.43
C ARG A 286 -14.52 8.97 -8.58
N LYS A 287 -13.33 9.07 -7.98
CA LYS A 287 -12.88 10.25 -7.21
C LYS A 287 -12.20 11.33 -8.04
N ASP A 288 -12.02 11.11 -9.34
CA ASP A 288 -11.25 11.97 -10.24
C ASP A 288 -9.75 12.09 -9.90
N ASP A 289 -9.21 11.11 -9.17
CA ASP A 289 -7.81 11.12 -8.71
C ASP A 289 -6.88 10.27 -9.58
N LEU A 290 -7.42 9.41 -10.45
CA LEU A 290 -6.62 8.61 -11.39
C LEU A 290 -5.80 9.50 -12.34
N PHE A 291 -6.32 10.67 -12.71
CA PHE A 291 -5.60 11.64 -13.55
C PHE A 291 -4.27 12.09 -12.92
N LEU A 292 -4.17 12.13 -11.58
CA LEU A 292 -2.94 12.54 -10.90
C LEU A 292 -1.77 11.58 -11.14
N LEU A 293 -2.03 10.29 -11.43
CA LEU A 293 -0.98 9.36 -11.84
C LEU A 293 -0.44 9.68 -13.24
N PHE A 294 -1.31 10.08 -14.17
CA PHE A 294 -0.90 10.53 -15.50
C PHE A 294 -0.14 11.85 -15.43
N ALA A 295 -0.73 12.85 -14.78
CA ALA A 295 -0.10 14.16 -14.60
C ALA A 295 1.23 14.04 -13.86
N GLY A 296 1.28 13.19 -12.83
CA GLY A 296 2.49 13.03 -12.03
C GLY A 296 3.60 12.26 -12.74
N ALA A 297 3.28 11.26 -13.55
CA ALA A 297 4.29 10.53 -14.33
C ALA A 297 4.96 11.39 -15.41
N CYS A 298 4.32 12.49 -15.85
CA CYS A 298 4.82 13.39 -16.90
C CYS A 298 5.13 14.83 -16.45
N CYS A 299 5.12 15.14 -15.15
CA CYS A 299 5.46 16.48 -14.67
C CYS A 299 6.95 16.65 -14.42
N THR A 300 7.39 17.90 -14.28
CA THR A 300 8.68 18.24 -13.69
C THR A 300 8.60 18.22 -12.17
N CYS A 301 9.71 17.89 -11.52
CA CYS A 301 9.87 18.00 -10.07
C CYS A 301 11.35 18.24 -9.72
N PRO A 302 11.66 18.76 -8.53
CA PRO A 302 13.03 18.83 -8.02
C PRO A 302 13.75 17.48 -8.08
N VAL A 303 15.06 17.49 -8.28
CA VAL A 303 15.89 16.30 -8.48
C VAL A 303 15.81 15.33 -7.29
N GLU A 304 15.69 15.87 -6.09
CA GLU A 304 15.51 15.12 -4.84
C GLU A 304 14.20 14.32 -4.78
N ASN A 305 13.17 14.73 -5.53
CA ASN A 305 11.83 14.14 -5.52
C ASN A 305 11.55 13.25 -6.73
N VAL A 306 12.55 13.02 -7.60
CA VAL A 306 12.41 12.18 -8.81
C VAL A 306 11.97 10.74 -8.48
N SER A 307 12.33 10.20 -7.31
CA SER A 307 11.87 8.89 -6.85
C SER A 307 10.34 8.82 -6.72
N TRP A 308 9.71 9.88 -6.22
CA TRP A 308 8.25 9.99 -6.13
C TRP A 308 7.60 10.09 -7.51
N ARG A 309 8.19 10.85 -8.44
CA ARG A 309 7.74 10.88 -9.85
C ARG A 309 7.78 9.49 -10.50
N LYS A 310 8.88 8.77 -10.31
CA LYS A 310 9.04 7.38 -10.78
C LYS A 310 8.02 6.43 -10.15
N ALA A 311 7.69 6.62 -8.87
CA ALA A 311 6.61 5.89 -8.22
C ALA A 311 5.25 6.14 -8.90
N ALA A 312 4.92 7.39 -9.29
CA ALA A 312 3.69 7.66 -10.04
C ALA A 312 3.66 6.92 -11.39
N SER A 313 4.77 6.89 -12.13
CA SER A 313 4.90 6.13 -13.38
C SER A 313 4.70 4.62 -13.17
N GLN A 314 5.33 4.06 -12.14
CA GLN A 314 5.22 2.63 -11.81
C GLN A 314 3.79 2.24 -11.42
N LEU A 315 3.13 3.07 -10.61
CA LEU A 315 1.75 2.85 -10.19
C LEU A 315 0.78 3.00 -11.37
N LEU A 316 1.01 3.96 -12.27
CA LEU A 316 0.23 4.11 -13.50
C LEU A 316 0.29 2.83 -14.37
N ILE A 317 1.49 2.30 -14.61
CA ILE A 317 1.68 1.04 -15.35
C ILE A 317 0.99 -0.13 -14.64
N THR A 318 1.07 -0.18 -13.31
CA THR A 318 0.41 -1.23 -12.51
C THR A 318 -1.11 -1.17 -12.64
N VAL A 319 -1.71 0.02 -12.53
CA VAL A 319 -3.16 0.20 -12.70
C VAL A 319 -3.61 -0.22 -14.10
N VAL A 320 -2.87 0.18 -15.14
CA VAL A 320 -3.23 -0.15 -16.53
C VAL A 320 -3.07 -1.63 -16.83
N SER A 321 -2.06 -2.29 -16.27
CA SER A 321 -1.82 -3.72 -16.49
C SER A 321 -2.73 -4.64 -15.68
N LYS A 322 -3.09 -4.27 -14.44
CA LYS A 322 -3.82 -5.15 -13.52
C LYS A 322 -5.24 -4.71 -13.18
N ALA A 323 -5.48 -3.39 -13.10
CA ALA A 323 -6.73 -2.81 -12.60
C ALA A 323 -7.60 -2.15 -13.68
N LEU A 324 -7.32 -2.40 -14.97
CA LEU A 324 -8.11 -1.85 -16.06
C LEU A 324 -9.53 -2.46 -16.06
N SER A 325 -10.53 -1.59 -16.09
CA SER A 325 -11.96 -1.94 -16.20
C SER A 325 -12.67 -1.01 -17.18
N PRO A 326 -13.88 -1.33 -17.66
CA PRO A 326 -14.63 -0.44 -18.56
C PRO A 326 -14.83 0.97 -17.99
N ALA A 327 -15.02 1.09 -16.67
CA ALA A 327 -15.16 2.39 -16.01
C ALA A 327 -13.85 3.18 -16.02
N VAL A 328 -12.72 2.51 -15.78
CA VAL A 328 -11.38 3.11 -15.84
C VAL A 328 -11.03 3.54 -17.26
N ILE A 329 -11.29 2.70 -18.26
CA ILE A 329 -11.05 3.04 -19.68
C ILE A 329 -11.87 4.25 -20.08
N LYS A 330 -13.18 4.26 -19.75
CA LYS A 330 -14.07 5.39 -20.02
C LYS A 330 -13.55 6.67 -19.37
N TYR A 331 -13.07 6.58 -18.13
CA TYR A 331 -12.50 7.73 -17.42
C TYR A 331 -11.24 8.26 -18.13
N ILE A 332 -10.27 7.39 -18.43
CA ILE A 332 -8.99 7.78 -19.08
C ILE A 332 -9.27 8.49 -20.41
N HIS A 333 -10.17 7.93 -21.22
CA HIS A 333 -10.59 8.51 -22.49
C HIS A 333 -11.30 9.86 -22.29
N ALA A 334 -12.37 9.91 -21.49
CA ALA A 334 -13.17 11.11 -21.31
C ALA A 334 -12.40 12.27 -20.64
N LYS A 335 -11.44 11.97 -19.78
CA LYS A 335 -10.57 12.95 -19.12
C LYS A 335 -9.43 13.43 -20.03
N GLY A 336 -9.17 12.75 -21.14
CA GLY A 336 -8.08 13.08 -22.06
C GLY A 336 -6.69 12.82 -21.46
N CYS A 337 -6.56 11.81 -20.59
CA CYS A 337 -5.31 11.54 -19.85
C CYS A 337 -4.10 11.30 -20.77
N VAL A 338 -4.28 10.54 -21.85
CA VAL A 338 -3.22 10.23 -22.82
C VAL A 338 -2.78 11.50 -23.56
N ALA A 339 -3.72 12.32 -24.02
CA ALA A 339 -3.44 13.59 -24.68
C ALA A 339 -2.71 14.57 -23.75
N HIS A 340 -3.14 14.66 -22.49
CA HIS A 340 -2.45 15.47 -21.48
C HIS A 340 -1.00 15.02 -21.27
N PHE A 341 -0.77 13.71 -21.15
CA PHE A 341 0.56 13.15 -20.97
C PHE A 341 1.48 13.53 -22.14
N LEU A 342 1.03 13.31 -23.38
CA LEU A 342 1.82 13.61 -24.58
C LEU A 342 2.10 15.10 -24.77
N SER A 343 1.12 15.94 -24.44
CA SER A 343 1.31 17.39 -24.42
C SER A 343 2.42 17.80 -23.46
N SER A 344 2.45 17.23 -22.25
CA SER A 344 3.50 17.51 -21.26
C SER A 344 4.88 17.05 -21.72
N VAL A 345 4.99 15.86 -22.34
CA VAL A 345 6.27 15.37 -22.91
C VAL A 345 6.78 16.29 -24.04
N SER A 346 5.86 16.88 -24.81
CA SER A 346 6.19 17.72 -25.97
C SER A 346 6.59 19.15 -25.62
N LYS A 347 6.36 19.61 -24.37
CA LYS A 347 6.66 20.99 -23.98
C LYS A 347 8.17 21.28 -24.08
N GLU A 348 8.51 22.14 -25.03
CA GLU A 348 9.84 22.72 -25.20
C GLU A 348 9.95 23.95 -24.29
N GLY A 349 10.32 23.75 -23.02
CA GLY A 349 10.46 24.86 -22.06
C GLY A 349 10.82 24.46 -20.63
N ASP A 350 10.46 23.25 -20.20
CA ASP A 350 10.48 22.87 -18.78
C ASP A 350 11.84 22.37 -18.24
N HIS A 351 12.98 22.77 -18.83
CA HIS A 351 14.33 22.24 -18.49
C HIS A 351 14.48 20.71 -18.53
N LEU A 352 13.49 19.98 -19.06
CA LEU A 352 13.49 18.51 -19.14
C LEU A 352 14.62 18.01 -20.04
N GLY A 353 15.50 17.20 -19.47
CA GLY A 353 16.58 16.54 -20.20
C GLY A 353 16.03 15.44 -21.14
N ALA A 354 16.83 15.07 -22.15
CA ALA A 354 16.48 13.97 -23.05
C ALA A 354 16.23 12.66 -22.27
N HIS A 355 17.04 12.39 -21.24
CA HIS A 355 16.89 11.24 -20.35
C HIS A 355 15.52 11.20 -19.63
N GLU A 356 15.04 12.32 -19.10
CA GLU A 356 13.75 12.36 -18.41
C GLU A 356 12.59 12.14 -19.37
N ARG A 357 12.70 12.69 -20.59
CA ARG A 357 11.73 12.44 -21.67
C ARG A 357 11.74 10.98 -22.13
N VAL A 358 12.91 10.33 -22.19
CA VAL A 358 13.01 8.89 -22.44
C VAL A 358 12.20 8.11 -21.39
N GLU A 359 12.36 8.40 -20.10
CA GLU A 359 11.60 7.71 -19.04
C GLU A 359 10.08 7.93 -19.18
N MET A 360 9.65 9.16 -19.48
CA MET A 360 8.23 9.47 -19.71
C MET A 360 7.68 8.75 -20.94
N ILE A 361 8.46 8.70 -22.03
CA ILE A 361 8.10 8.00 -23.27
C ILE A 361 7.99 6.49 -23.02
N ILE A 362 8.93 5.89 -22.29
CA ILE A 362 8.86 4.47 -21.93
C ILE A 362 7.61 4.21 -21.08
N CYS A 363 7.28 5.09 -20.13
CA CYS A 363 6.08 4.96 -19.31
C CYS A 363 4.80 4.96 -20.16
N ILE A 364 4.62 5.94 -21.06
CA ILE A 364 3.42 5.97 -21.90
C ILE A 364 3.38 4.80 -22.89
N LEU A 365 4.52 4.35 -23.44
CA LEU A 365 4.56 3.17 -24.30
C LEU A 365 4.17 1.89 -23.53
N CYS A 366 4.57 1.74 -22.26
CA CYS A 366 4.08 0.66 -21.40
C CYS A 366 2.57 0.73 -21.19
N VAL A 367 2.01 1.92 -20.94
CA VAL A 367 0.55 2.13 -20.84
C VAL A 367 -0.16 1.70 -22.13
N ILE A 368 0.36 2.08 -23.31
CA ILE A 368 -0.22 1.69 -24.59
C ILE A 368 -0.11 0.18 -24.82
N LYS A 369 1.06 -0.41 -24.56
CA LYS A 369 1.31 -1.84 -24.70
C LYS A 369 0.35 -2.67 -23.85
N ASP A 370 0.25 -2.37 -22.56
CA ASP A 370 -0.54 -3.16 -21.62
C ASP A 370 -2.05 -2.97 -21.84
N SER A 371 -2.49 -1.74 -22.15
CA SER A 371 -3.90 -1.48 -22.45
C SER A 371 -4.37 -2.05 -23.78
N ALA A 372 -3.50 -2.11 -24.80
CA ALA A 372 -3.84 -2.63 -26.13
C ALA A 372 -4.29 -4.09 -26.12
N MET A 373 -3.89 -4.87 -25.11
CA MET A 373 -4.35 -6.25 -24.92
C MET A 373 -5.80 -6.34 -24.45
N VAL A 374 -6.35 -5.24 -23.90
CA VAL A 374 -7.68 -5.18 -23.32
C VAL A 374 -8.62 -4.30 -24.15
N THR A 375 -8.12 -3.20 -24.73
CA THR A 375 -8.94 -2.22 -25.46
C THR A 375 -8.15 -1.51 -26.56
N ALA A 376 -8.83 -1.17 -27.66
CA ALA A 376 -8.25 -0.32 -28.71
C ALA A 376 -8.36 1.19 -28.40
N VAL A 377 -9.17 1.59 -27.42
CA VAL A 377 -9.49 2.99 -27.15
C VAL A 377 -8.23 3.80 -26.83
N LEU A 378 -7.36 3.31 -25.94
CA LEU A 378 -6.17 4.07 -25.53
C LEU A 378 -5.11 4.15 -26.63
N VAL A 379 -5.04 3.15 -27.53
CA VAL A 379 -4.19 3.20 -28.72
C VAL A 379 -4.71 4.27 -29.70
N GLN A 380 -6.03 4.37 -29.86
CA GLN A 380 -6.66 5.40 -30.68
C GLN A 380 -6.45 6.79 -30.08
N ASP A 381 -6.60 6.95 -28.77
CA ASP A 381 -6.33 8.22 -28.06
C ASP A 381 -4.87 8.65 -28.25
N PHE A 382 -3.93 7.71 -28.18
CA PHE A 382 -2.51 7.97 -28.45
C PHE A 382 -2.26 8.43 -29.89
N ALA A 383 -2.91 7.78 -30.87
CA ALA A 383 -2.80 8.16 -32.27
C ALA A 383 -3.39 9.54 -32.55
N GLN A 384 -4.57 9.83 -31.99
CA GLN A 384 -5.28 11.11 -32.14
C GLN A 384 -4.56 12.28 -31.48
N ALA A 385 -3.78 12.00 -30.43
CA ALA A 385 -2.96 12.99 -29.74
C ALA A 385 -1.53 13.10 -30.33
N ASP A 386 -1.34 12.73 -31.61
CA ASP A 386 -0.07 12.80 -32.33
C ASP A 386 1.10 12.03 -31.68
N GLY A 387 0.79 11.00 -30.88
CA GLY A 387 1.81 10.25 -30.14
C GLY A 387 2.88 9.61 -31.02
N TYR A 388 2.50 9.07 -32.19
CA TYR A 388 3.46 8.49 -33.13
C TYR A 388 4.38 9.54 -33.78
N SER A 389 3.84 10.72 -34.07
CA SER A 389 4.60 11.86 -34.61
C SER A 389 5.59 12.38 -33.57
N LEU A 390 5.17 12.49 -32.31
CA LEU A 390 6.03 12.84 -31.18
C LEU A 390 7.20 11.87 -31.06
N LEU A 391 6.93 10.55 -31.03
CA LEU A 391 7.97 9.53 -30.94
C LEU A 391 8.98 9.62 -32.08
N ARG A 392 8.51 9.78 -33.32
CA ARG A 392 9.38 9.93 -34.49
C ARG A 392 10.34 11.10 -34.32
N ASN A 393 9.79 12.27 -34.02
CA ASN A 393 10.58 13.49 -33.87
C ASN A 393 11.56 13.39 -32.70
N PHE A 394 11.13 12.77 -31.59
CA PHE A 394 11.99 12.56 -30.44
C PHE A 394 13.18 11.65 -30.76
N VAL A 395 12.94 10.50 -31.39
CA VAL A 395 13.99 9.54 -31.74
C VAL A 395 15.02 10.18 -32.68
N LEU A 396 14.58 10.82 -33.76
CA LEU A 396 15.47 11.44 -34.76
C LEU A 396 16.24 12.64 -34.21
N ARG A 397 15.69 13.38 -33.24
CA ARG A 397 16.39 14.52 -32.62
C ARG A 397 17.42 14.11 -31.57
N ASN A 398 17.33 12.89 -31.03
CA ASN A 398 18.12 12.45 -29.88
C ASN A 398 18.96 11.20 -30.20
N GLU A 399 19.40 11.04 -31.46
CA GLU A 399 20.22 9.89 -31.91
C GLU A 399 21.50 9.67 -31.10
N ARG A 400 22.00 10.72 -30.41
CA ARG A 400 23.19 10.65 -29.55
C ARG A 400 22.94 9.98 -28.19
N GLU A 401 21.69 9.83 -27.77
CA GLU A 401 21.28 9.16 -26.53
C GLU A 401 21.09 7.66 -26.77
N GLU A 402 22.17 6.96 -27.16
CA GLU A 402 22.14 5.59 -27.69
C GLU A 402 21.31 4.62 -26.82
N ASP A 403 21.61 4.53 -25.52
CA ASP A 403 20.92 3.62 -24.60
C ASP A 403 19.44 4.00 -24.40
N GLY A 404 19.15 5.29 -24.31
CA GLY A 404 17.79 5.79 -24.12
C GLY A 404 16.91 5.53 -25.34
N ILE A 405 17.41 5.84 -26.53
CA ILE A 405 16.71 5.58 -27.79
C ILE A 405 16.57 4.08 -28.05
N ARG A 406 17.59 3.28 -27.76
CA ARG A 406 17.49 1.81 -27.83
C ARG A 406 16.32 1.31 -26.97
N ASN A 407 16.19 1.79 -25.73
CA ASN A 407 15.09 1.38 -24.85
C ASN A 407 13.72 1.82 -25.37
N VAL A 408 13.61 3.03 -25.94
CA VAL A 408 12.38 3.50 -26.60
C VAL A 408 12.01 2.60 -27.78
N LEU A 409 12.97 2.25 -28.64
CA LEU A 409 12.75 1.38 -29.80
C LEU A 409 12.36 -0.05 -29.38
N LEU A 410 13.01 -0.62 -28.36
CA LEU A 410 12.65 -1.92 -27.79
C LEU A 410 11.20 -1.93 -27.26
N MET A 411 10.79 -0.86 -26.57
CA MET A 411 9.41 -0.74 -26.09
C MET A 411 8.42 -0.53 -27.24
N LEU A 412 8.76 0.27 -28.25
CA LEU A 412 7.94 0.47 -29.44
C LEU A 412 7.74 -0.84 -30.21
N MET A 413 8.78 -1.68 -30.33
CA MET A 413 8.64 -3.03 -30.89
C MET A 413 7.66 -3.90 -30.10
N SER A 414 7.61 -3.76 -28.78
CA SER A 414 6.60 -4.45 -27.96
C SER A 414 5.18 -3.93 -28.23
N VAL A 415 5.01 -2.64 -28.53
CA VAL A 415 3.71 -2.05 -28.91
C VAL A 415 3.25 -2.56 -30.29
N VAL A 416 4.16 -2.82 -31.23
CA VAL A 416 3.82 -3.40 -32.55
C VAL A 416 3.05 -4.71 -32.44
N THR A 417 3.45 -5.57 -31.49
CA THR A 417 2.84 -6.88 -31.27
C THR A 417 1.69 -6.83 -30.26
N SER A 418 1.33 -5.64 -29.79
CA SER A 418 0.26 -5.42 -28.81
C SER A 418 -1.05 -5.01 -29.46
N GLY A 419 -2.14 -5.68 -29.07
CA GLY A 419 -3.46 -5.44 -29.63
C GLY A 419 -4.41 -6.62 -29.42
N VAL A 420 -5.71 -6.35 -29.49
CA VAL A 420 -6.76 -7.37 -29.34
C VAL A 420 -6.88 -8.25 -30.59
N VAL A 421 -6.57 -7.69 -31.77
CA VAL A 421 -6.75 -8.37 -33.06
C VAL A 421 -5.41 -8.49 -33.77
N GLU A 422 -5.10 -9.69 -34.25
CA GLU A 422 -3.97 -9.94 -35.14
C GLU A 422 -4.27 -9.42 -36.55
N LEU A 423 -3.35 -8.64 -37.12
CA LEU A 423 -3.48 -8.19 -38.50
C LEU A 423 -3.24 -9.37 -39.44
N ARG A 424 -4.22 -9.63 -40.32
CA ARG A 424 -4.11 -10.65 -41.36
C ARG A 424 -3.89 -10.00 -42.72
N PRO A 425 -3.10 -10.62 -43.61
CA PRO A 425 -3.00 -10.17 -44.99
C PRO A 425 -4.40 -10.10 -45.62
N MET A 426 -4.77 -8.93 -46.14
CA MET A 426 -6.03 -8.80 -46.88
C MET A 426 -5.82 -9.35 -48.30
N LEU A 427 -6.53 -10.44 -48.62
CA LEU A 427 -6.61 -10.94 -49.99
C LEU A 427 -7.44 -9.96 -50.82
N SER A 428 -6.83 -9.33 -51.82
CA SER A 428 -7.58 -8.52 -52.78
C SER A 428 -8.56 -9.43 -53.56
N PRO A 429 -9.84 -9.04 -53.74
CA PRO A 429 -10.81 -9.82 -54.52
C PRO A 429 -10.38 -10.08 -55.97
N SER A 430 -9.46 -9.26 -56.49
CA SER A 430 -8.92 -9.34 -57.84
C SER A 430 -7.75 -10.31 -58.01
N LEU A 431 -7.25 -10.94 -56.92
CA LEU A 431 -6.14 -11.89 -57.00
C LEU A 431 -6.65 -13.27 -57.40
N VAL A 432 -6.01 -13.88 -58.39
CA VAL A 432 -6.24 -15.28 -58.74
C VAL A 432 -5.67 -16.15 -57.62
N VAL A 433 -6.54 -16.77 -56.82
CA VAL A 433 -6.15 -17.72 -55.79
C VAL A 433 -6.13 -19.12 -56.40
N LEU A 434 -4.96 -19.78 -56.41
CA LEU A 434 -4.85 -21.16 -56.89
C LEU A 434 -5.68 -22.10 -55.99
N PRO A 435 -6.36 -23.12 -56.54
CA PRO A 435 -7.17 -24.06 -55.74
C PRO A 435 -6.39 -24.79 -54.64
N SER A 436 -5.07 -24.94 -54.81
CA SER A 436 -4.17 -25.58 -53.86
C SER A 436 -3.51 -24.60 -52.88
N PHE A 437 -3.73 -23.29 -53.02
CA PHE A 437 -3.10 -22.30 -52.17
C PHE A 437 -3.81 -22.22 -50.82
N THR A 438 -3.06 -22.52 -49.76
CA THR A 438 -3.45 -22.24 -48.37
C THR A 438 -2.61 -21.09 -47.85
N LEU A 439 -3.25 -20.09 -47.23
CA LEU A 439 -2.52 -19.01 -46.60
C LEU A 439 -1.63 -19.63 -45.49
N PRO A 440 -0.32 -19.36 -45.46
CA PRO A 440 0.54 -19.87 -44.40
C PRO A 440 0.01 -19.41 -43.05
N SER A 441 -0.17 -20.36 -42.12
CA SER A 441 -0.45 -20.00 -40.74
C SER A 441 0.78 -19.32 -40.16
N PRO A 442 0.65 -18.12 -39.57
CA PRO A 442 1.77 -17.50 -38.88
C PRO A 442 2.30 -18.46 -37.80
N SER A 443 3.62 -18.51 -37.63
CA SER A 443 4.29 -19.40 -36.67
C SER A 443 3.96 -19.10 -35.20
N GLY A 444 3.13 -18.08 -34.94
CA GLY A 444 2.33 -17.95 -33.72
C GLY A 444 3.08 -17.63 -32.44
N SER A 445 4.39 -17.35 -32.49
CA SER A 445 5.26 -17.12 -31.33
C SER A 445 5.02 -15.79 -30.58
N GLY A 446 3.81 -15.20 -30.69
CA GLY A 446 3.47 -13.93 -30.05
C GLY A 446 4.07 -12.69 -30.73
N LEU A 447 4.71 -12.84 -31.89
CA LEU A 447 5.38 -11.76 -32.62
C LEU A 447 4.59 -11.20 -33.81
N SER A 448 3.33 -11.62 -33.99
CA SER A 448 2.50 -11.11 -35.07
C SER A 448 2.18 -9.63 -34.87
N VAL A 449 2.18 -8.86 -35.96
CA VAL A 449 1.82 -7.44 -35.94
C VAL A 449 0.35 -7.28 -35.55
N ARG A 450 0.10 -6.45 -34.54
CA ARG A 450 -1.25 -6.10 -34.07
C ARG A 450 -1.51 -4.59 -34.10
N ASN A 451 -0.44 -3.80 -34.09
CA ASN A 451 -0.51 -2.35 -34.21
C ASN A 451 0.23 -1.89 -35.48
N LEU A 452 -0.55 -1.57 -36.52
CA LEU A 452 -0.01 -1.17 -37.82
C LEU A 452 0.67 0.19 -37.78
N ASP A 453 0.17 1.12 -36.98
CA ASP A 453 0.71 2.49 -36.92
C ASP A 453 2.05 2.52 -36.18
N ALA A 454 2.20 1.73 -35.12
CA ALA A 454 3.50 1.50 -34.48
C ALA A 454 4.51 0.85 -35.45
N PHE A 455 4.07 -0.12 -36.25
CA PHE A 455 4.94 -0.76 -37.26
C PHE A 455 5.38 0.24 -38.34
N ARG A 456 4.44 1.05 -38.86
CA ARG A 456 4.73 2.12 -39.82
C ARG A 456 5.71 3.14 -39.25
N LEU A 457 5.58 3.50 -37.98
CA LEU A 457 6.51 4.40 -37.31
C LEU A 457 7.94 3.84 -37.32
N LEU A 458 8.14 2.57 -36.94
CA LEU A 458 9.47 1.94 -36.99
C LEU A 458 10.06 1.97 -38.40
N PHE A 459 9.25 1.66 -39.42
CA PHE A 459 9.68 1.73 -40.81
C PHE A 459 10.08 3.16 -41.22
N GLN A 460 9.31 4.17 -40.81
CA GLN A 460 9.62 5.58 -41.09
C GLN A 460 10.92 6.03 -40.44
N ILE A 461 11.17 5.66 -39.17
CA ILE A 461 12.42 5.96 -38.48
C ILE A 461 13.59 5.29 -39.22
N PHE A 462 13.47 4.00 -39.53
CA PHE A 462 14.52 3.24 -40.24
C PHE A 462 14.89 3.87 -41.58
N VAL A 463 13.90 4.24 -42.40
CA VAL A 463 14.15 4.85 -43.73
C VAL A 463 14.77 6.24 -43.64
N GLN A 464 14.61 6.96 -42.53
CA GLN A 464 15.13 8.33 -42.38
C GLN A 464 16.52 8.38 -41.73
N VAL A 465 16.91 7.32 -41.04
CA VAL A 465 18.25 7.15 -40.46
C VAL A 465 19.22 6.55 -41.49
N LEU A 466 18.72 5.79 -42.47
CA LEU A 466 19.46 5.36 -43.66
C LEU A 466 19.69 6.51 -44.63
#